data_AF-A0A9D6TEZ7-F1
#
_entry.id   AF-A0A9D6TEZ7-F1
#
_cell.length_a   1.000
_cell.length_b   1.000
_cell.length_c   1.000
_cell.angle_alpha   90.00
_cell.angle_beta   90.00
_cell.angle_gamma   90.00
#
_symmetry.space_group_name_H-M   'P 1'
#
loop_
_entity.id
_entity.type
_entity.pdbx_description
1 polymer ?
#
loop_
_entity_poly.entity_id
_entity_poly.type
_entity_poly.pdbx_seq_one_letter_code
_entity_poly.pdbx_strand_id
1 'polypeptide(L)'
;MKKTTANWLASADYDVQTAEAMLRSKRYVYVVFMCHLALEKTVKGLWAEAKNDTPPRIHDLLYFVRGLDLTLAARDGDFVAAINRASVPTRYPEDLAKMVGLYPYRTARSYLSKTKRVIKWLRKDLRLAQS
;
A
#
# COMPACT_ATOMS: atom_id res chain seq x y z
N MET A 1 19.81 -8.00 -0.63
CA MET A 1 18.37 -8.08 -0.94
C MET A 1 18.20 -8.86 -2.21
N LYS A 2 17.24 -9.79 -2.27
CA LYS A 2 17.01 -10.56 -3.51
C LYS A 2 16.57 -9.62 -4.63
N LYS A 3 16.94 -9.95 -5.88
CA LYS A 3 16.54 -9.18 -7.06
C LYS A 3 15.01 -9.04 -7.18
N THR A 4 14.28 -10.10 -6.83
CA THR A 4 12.81 -10.13 -6.81
C THR A 4 12.24 -9.16 -5.77
N THR A 5 12.79 -9.16 -4.55
CA THR A 5 12.44 -8.21 -3.49
C THR A 5 12.70 -6.77 -3.92
N ALA A 6 13.89 -6.48 -4.48
CA ALA A 6 14.23 -5.15 -4.97
C ALA A 6 13.25 -4.67 -6.05
N ASN A 7 12.83 -5.55 -6.97
CA ASN A 7 11.84 -5.23 -7.99
C ASN A 7 10.46 -4.88 -7.39
N TRP A 8 10.01 -5.60 -6.35
CA TRP A 8 8.78 -5.27 -5.63
C TRP A 8 8.85 -3.89 -4.96
N LEU A 9 9.97 -3.59 -4.28
CA LEU A 9 10.16 -2.31 -3.60
C LEU A 9 10.28 -1.14 -4.58
N ALA A 10 10.97 -1.33 -5.71
CA ALA A 10 11.03 -0.34 -6.78
C ALA A 10 9.64 -0.09 -7.40
N SER A 11 8.86 -1.16 -7.61
CA SER A 11 7.49 -1.04 -8.10
C SER A 11 6.57 -0.33 -7.11
N ALA A 12 6.80 -0.48 -5.80
CA ALA A 12 6.09 0.27 -4.77
C ALA A 12 6.46 1.75 -4.79
N ASP A 13 7.74 2.09 -4.99
CA ASP A 13 8.18 3.49 -5.12
C ASP A 13 7.58 4.17 -6.34
N TYR A 14 7.51 3.46 -7.47
CA TYR A 14 6.85 3.93 -8.68
C TYR A 14 5.37 4.26 -8.45
N ASP A 15 4.65 3.40 -7.72
CA ASP A 15 3.24 3.64 -7.36
C ASP A 15 3.08 4.85 -6.41
N VAL A 16 4.00 5.06 -5.46
CA VAL A 16 3.98 6.25 -4.59
C VAL A 16 4.14 7.53 -5.41
N GLN A 17 5.10 7.55 -6.36
CA GLN A 17 5.30 8.69 -7.25
C GLN A 17 4.06 8.94 -8.12
N THR A 18 3.41 7.87 -8.58
CA THR A 18 2.15 7.95 -9.32
C THR A 18 1.04 8.54 -8.44
N ALA A 19 0.91 8.11 -7.19
CA ALA A 19 -0.06 8.67 -6.24
C ALA A 19 0.16 10.17 -6.00
N GLU A 20 1.42 10.62 -5.92
CA GLU A 20 1.75 12.04 -5.82
C GLU A 20 1.34 12.82 -7.06
N ALA A 21 1.60 12.29 -8.26
CA ALA A 21 1.18 12.89 -9.52
C ALA A 21 -0.35 13.01 -9.60
N MET A 22 -1.07 11.97 -9.18
CA MET A 22 -2.53 11.96 -9.13
C MET A 22 -3.10 12.96 -8.11
N LEU A 23 -2.40 13.18 -6.99
CA LEU A 23 -2.80 14.20 -6.02
C LEU A 23 -2.70 15.60 -6.63
N ARG A 24 -1.62 15.89 -7.39
CA ARG A 24 -1.44 17.17 -8.10
C ARG A 24 -2.48 17.39 -9.20
N SER A 25 -2.83 16.34 -9.94
CA SER A 25 -3.85 16.39 -10.99
C SER A 25 -5.30 16.31 -10.48
N LYS A 26 -5.50 16.36 -9.15
CA LYS A 26 -6.82 16.30 -8.48
C LYS A 26 -7.60 15.01 -8.72
N ARG A 27 -6.89 13.93 -9.03
CA ARG A 27 -7.41 12.58 -9.29
C ARG A 27 -7.44 11.73 -8.02
N TYR A 28 -8.23 12.15 -7.03
CA TYR A 28 -8.13 11.67 -5.64
C TYR A 28 -8.49 10.20 -5.41
N VAL A 29 -9.47 9.65 -6.13
CA VAL A 29 -9.80 8.22 -6.06
C VAL A 29 -8.60 7.38 -6.47
N TYR A 30 -7.88 7.81 -7.51
CA TYR A 30 -6.67 7.13 -7.97
C TYR A 30 -5.48 7.31 -7.00
N VAL A 31 -5.42 8.39 -6.21
CA VAL A 31 -4.43 8.50 -5.11
C VAL A 31 -4.61 7.35 -4.13
N VAL A 32 -5.85 7.10 -3.69
CA VAL A 32 -6.17 6.04 -2.72
C VAL A 32 -5.87 4.66 -3.30
N PHE A 33 -6.23 4.45 -4.57
CA PHE A 33 -5.94 3.19 -5.26
C PHE A 33 -4.43 2.94 -5.39
N MET A 34 -3.65 3.92 -5.83
CA MET A 34 -2.18 3.81 -5.93
C MET A 34 -1.53 3.62 -4.55
N CYS A 35 -2.06 4.26 -3.51
CA CYS A 35 -1.61 4.07 -2.13
C CYS A 35 -1.81 2.63 -1.65
N HIS A 36 -2.91 1.98 -2.04
CA HIS A 36 -3.13 0.57 -1.75
C HIS A 36 -2.11 -0.32 -2.46
N LEU A 37 -1.91 -0.13 -3.76
CA LEU A 37 -0.95 -0.91 -4.55
C LEU A 37 0.48 -0.77 -4.02
N ALA A 38 0.90 0.45 -3.68
CA ALA A 38 2.21 0.69 -3.10
C ALA A 38 2.44 -0.08 -1.79
N LEU A 39 1.45 -0.09 -0.89
CA LEU A 39 1.50 -0.90 0.33
C LEU A 39 1.55 -2.39 0.03
N GLU A 40 0.68 -2.86 -0.86
CA GLU A 40 0.60 -4.27 -1.24
C GLU A 40 1.94 -4.76 -1.80
N LYS A 41 2.54 -4.01 -2.73
CA LYS A 41 3.84 -4.33 -3.32
C LYS A 41 4.96 -4.29 -2.28
N THR A 42 4.92 -3.35 -1.34
CA THR A 42 5.91 -3.28 -0.24
C THR A 42 5.84 -4.53 0.63
N VAL A 43 4.65 -4.93 1.07
CA VAL A 43 4.49 -6.12 1.92
C VAL A 43 4.76 -7.41 1.13
N LYS A 44 4.43 -7.47 -0.16
CA LYS A 44 4.79 -8.59 -1.05
C LYS A 44 6.29 -8.72 -1.26
N GLY A 45 7.02 -7.60 -1.34
CA GLY A 45 8.47 -7.60 -1.35
C GLY A 45 9.04 -8.19 -0.06
N LEU A 46 8.53 -7.76 1.10
CA LEU A 46 8.91 -8.32 2.39
C LEU A 46 8.59 -9.81 2.49
N TRP A 47 7.45 -10.26 1.96
CA TRP A 47 7.10 -11.68 1.89
C TRP A 47 8.08 -12.49 1.06
N ALA A 48 8.44 -12.00 -0.13
CA ALA A 48 9.38 -12.67 -1.02
C ALA A 48 10.76 -12.84 -0.36
N GLU A 49 11.21 -11.81 0.38
CA GLU A 49 12.44 -11.88 1.14
C GLU A 49 12.32 -12.92 2.26
N ALA A 50 11.29 -12.80 3.10
CA ALA A 50 11.08 -13.59 4.31
C ALA A 50 10.86 -15.08 4.05
N LYS A 51 10.08 -15.44 3.03
CA LYS A 51 9.66 -16.83 2.77
C LYS A 51 10.44 -17.51 1.66
N ASN A 52 11.30 -16.77 0.97
CA ASN A 52 12.00 -17.24 -0.22
C ASN A 52 11.05 -17.83 -1.29
N ASP A 53 9.86 -17.26 -1.41
CA ASP A 53 8.79 -17.76 -2.29
C ASP A 53 8.06 -16.59 -2.96
N THR A 54 7.38 -16.88 -4.07
CA THR A 54 6.54 -15.90 -4.76
C THR A 54 5.32 -15.58 -3.90
N PRO A 55 5.07 -14.30 -3.57
CA PRO A 55 3.88 -13.94 -2.80
C PRO A 55 2.61 -14.36 -3.54
N PRO A 56 1.61 -14.94 -2.85
CA PRO A 56 0.37 -15.36 -3.49
C PRO A 56 -0.34 -14.18 -4.18
N ARG A 57 -1.13 -14.49 -5.21
CA ARG A 57 -1.94 -13.52 -5.97
C ARG A 57 -3.20 -13.12 -5.20
N ILE A 58 -3.00 -12.66 -3.97
CA ILE A 58 -4.01 -12.14 -3.05
C ILE A 58 -3.79 -10.62 -2.93
N HIS A 59 -4.87 -9.86 -2.83
CA HIS A 59 -4.86 -8.39 -2.72
C HIS A 59 -5.31 -7.88 -1.35
N ASP A 60 -5.32 -8.77 -0.36
CA ASP A 60 -5.68 -8.48 1.02
C ASP A 60 -4.42 -8.16 1.84
N LEU A 61 -4.25 -6.90 2.23
CA LEU A 61 -3.13 -6.46 3.07
C LEU A 61 -3.11 -7.17 4.42
N LEU A 62 -4.28 -7.47 5.00
CA LEU A 62 -4.37 -8.12 6.30
C LEU A 62 -3.91 -9.57 6.25
N TYR A 63 -4.11 -10.25 5.12
CA TYR A 63 -3.55 -11.59 4.89
C TYR A 63 -2.02 -11.58 5.01
N PHE A 64 -1.34 -10.64 4.33
CA PHE A 64 0.11 -10.58 4.37
C PHE A 64 0.65 -10.10 5.71
N VAL A 65 -0.02 -9.13 6.37
CA VAL A 65 0.35 -8.66 7.72
C VAL A 65 0.35 -9.83 8.71
N ARG A 66 -0.71 -10.65 8.70
CA ARG A 66 -0.79 -11.85 9.54
C ARG A 66 0.25 -12.89 9.17
N GLY A 67 0.39 -13.21 7.88
CA GLY A 67 1.32 -14.25 7.44
C GLY A 67 2.81 -13.90 7.54
N LEU A 68 3.15 -12.66 7.91
CA LEU A 68 4.50 -12.18 8.21
C LEU A 68 4.70 -11.84 9.69
N ASP A 69 3.69 -12.08 10.53
CA ASP A 69 3.67 -11.76 11.96
C ASP A 69 4.05 -10.30 12.26
N LEU A 70 3.56 -9.38 11.43
CA LEU A 70 3.84 -7.95 11.56
C LEU A 70 3.01 -7.33 12.68
N THR A 71 3.69 -6.77 13.69
CA THR A 71 3.04 -6.04 14.79
C THR A 71 2.99 -4.54 14.48
N LEU A 72 1.91 -4.10 13.85
CA LEU A 72 1.66 -2.68 13.59
C LEU A 72 1.15 -1.98 14.86
N ALA A 73 1.59 -0.73 15.08
CA ALA A 73 0.95 0.13 16.07
C ALA A 73 -0.53 0.34 15.72
N ALA A 74 -1.41 0.45 16.72
CA ALA A 74 -2.87 0.52 16.53
C ALA A 74 -3.29 1.51 15.42
N ARG A 75 -2.75 2.74 15.45
CA ARG A 75 -2.99 3.78 14.43
C ARG A 75 -2.69 3.32 12.99
N ASP A 76 -1.59 2.57 12.81
CA ASP A 76 -1.16 2.12 11.50
C ASP A 76 -1.91 0.85 11.08
N GLY A 77 -2.28 -0.02 12.03
CA GLY A 77 -3.20 -1.14 11.82
C GLY A 77 -4.59 -0.70 11.35
N ASP A 78 -5.17 0.30 12.01
CA ASP A 78 -6.48 0.88 11.62
C ASP A 78 -6.44 1.44 10.21
N PHE A 79 -5.34 2.12 9.85
CA PHE A 79 -5.16 2.65 8.51
C PHE A 79 -5.02 1.54 7.47
N VAL A 80 -4.22 0.51 7.74
CA VAL A 80 -4.08 -0.65 6.84
C VAL A 80 -5.43 -1.33 6.61
N ALA A 81 -6.23 -1.52 7.66
CA ALA A 81 -7.57 -2.07 7.53
C ALA A 81 -8.50 -1.17 6.70
N ALA A 82 -8.44 0.16 6.90
CA ALA A 82 -9.24 1.12 6.15
C ALA A 82 -8.88 1.17 4.65
N ILE A 83 -7.59 1.20 4.30
CA ILE A 83 -7.17 1.25 2.90
C ILE A 83 -7.39 -0.09 2.19
N ASN A 84 -7.30 -1.22 2.91
CA ASN A 84 -7.64 -2.55 2.37
C ASN A 84 -9.11 -2.60 1.91
N ARG A 85 -10.04 -2.10 2.74
CA ARG A 85 -11.47 -2.00 2.40
C ARG A 85 -11.75 -1.03 1.25
N ALA A 86 -10.96 0.04 1.13
CA ALA A 86 -11.11 1.01 0.05
C ALA A 86 -10.65 0.48 -1.32
N SER A 87 -9.91 -0.63 -1.36
CA SER A 87 -9.25 -1.08 -2.58
C SER A 87 -10.23 -1.50 -3.69
N VAL A 88 -11.28 -2.26 -3.39
CA VAL A 88 -12.24 -2.72 -4.41
C VAL A 88 -13.12 -1.58 -4.92
N PRO A 89 -13.75 -0.75 -4.06
CA PRO A 89 -14.60 0.34 -4.52
C PRO A 89 -13.87 1.40 -5.36
N THR A 90 -12.57 1.60 -5.15
CA THR A 90 -11.77 2.52 -5.97
C THR A 90 -11.53 2.03 -7.40
N ARG A 91 -11.64 0.72 -7.66
CA ARG A 91 -11.49 0.13 -9.00
C ARG A 91 -12.81 0.07 -9.77
N TYR A 92 -13.91 -0.18 -9.07
CA TYR A 92 -15.24 -0.36 -9.64
C TYR A 92 -16.25 0.48 -8.87
N PRO A 93 -16.23 1.82 -9.02
CA PRO A 93 -17.22 2.66 -8.37
C PRO A 93 -18.59 2.41 -9.02
N GLU A 94 -19.57 1.97 -8.22
CA GLU A 94 -20.97 1.92 -8.66
C GLU A 94 -21.48 3.32 -9.04
N ASP A 95 -21.07 4.33 -8.27
CA ASP A 95 -21.29 5.75 -8.54
C ASP A 95 -19.96 6.50 -8.39
N LEU A 96 -19.41 6.97 -9.51
CA LEU A 96 -18.16 7.71 -9.55
C LEU A 96 -18.26 9.07 -8.84
N ALA A 97 -19.38 9.78 -8.96
CA ALA A 97 -19.55 11.10 -8.34
C ALA A 97 -19.57 10.97 -6.81
N LYS A 98 -20.31 9.98 -6.30
CA LYS A 98 -20.30 9.63 -4.87
C LYS A 98 -18.90 9.21 -4.41
N MET A 99 -18.20 8.39 -5.19
CA MET A 99 -16.85 7.94 -4.87
C MET A 99 -15.86 9.11 -4.80
N VAL A 100 -15.91 10.06 -5.73
CA VAL A 100 -15.10 11.28 -5.69
C VAL A 100 -15.43 12.12 -4.45
N GLY A 101 -16.70 12.20 -4.06
CA GLY A 101 -17.14 12.91 -2.84
C GLY A 101 -16.60 12.30 -1.54
N LEU A 102 -16.39 10.98 -1.48
CA LEU A 102 -15.83 10.30 -0.31
C LEU A 102 -14.34 10.58 -0.09
N TYR A 103 -13.62 10.93 -1.15
CA TYR A 103 -12.17 11.15 -1.12
C TYR A 103 -11.81 12.56 -1.56
N PRO A 104 -12.19 13.60 -0.79
CA PRO A 104 -11.73 14.95 -1.06
C PRO A 104 -10.21 15.06 -0.87
N TYR A 105 -9.63 16.18 -1.33
CA TYR A 105 -8.20 16.45 -1.25
C TYR A 105 -7.57 16.11 0.12
N ARG A 106 -8.22 16.51 1.21
CA ARG A 106 -7.73 16.26 2.59
C ARG A 106 -7.62 14.77 2.89
N THR A 107 -8.61 13.97 2.49
CA THR A 107 -8.61 12.52 2.66
C THR A 107 -7.53 11.87 1.80
N ALA A 108 -7.46 12.19 0.51
CA ALA A 108 -6.44 11.64 -0.39
C ALA A 108 -5.00 11.98 0.05
N ARG A 109 -4.74 13.22 0.45
CA ARG A 109 -3.44 13.64 1.01
C ARG A 109 -3.12 12.89 2.31
N SER A 110 -4.11 12.69 3.18
CA SER A 110 -3.96 11.93 4.42
C SER A 110 -3.59 10.47 4.13
N TYR A 111 -4.27 9.82 3.17
CA TYR A 111 -3.95 8.46 2.74
C TYR A 111 -2.52 8.35 2.22
N LEU A 112 -2.11 9.26 1.33
CA LEU A 112 -0.74 9.29 0.81
C LEU A 112 0.31 9.44 1.92
N SER A 113 0.08 10.36 2.88
CA SER A 113 0.98 10.56 4.02
C SER A 113 1.08 9.32 4.91
N LYS A 114 -0.06 8.69 5.22
CA LYS A 114 -0.12 7.47 6.03
C LYS A 114 0.54 6.28 5.30
N THR A 115 0.31 6.13 3.99
CA THR A 115 0.96 5.10 3.16
C THR A 115 2.48 5.24 3.20
N LYS A 116 3.02 6.44 2.95
CA LYS A 116 4.48 6.67 3.03
C LYS A 116 5.05 6.34 4.41
N ARG A 117 4.32 6.67 5.47
CA ARG A 117 4.72 6.34 6.85
C ARG A 117 4.78 4.83 7.08
N VAL A 118 3.74 4.09 6.69
CA VAL A 118 3.70 2.64 6.85
C VAL A 118 4.75 1.96 5.98
N ILE A 119 4.96 2.39 4.73
CA ILE A 119 6.05 1.89 3.87
C ILE A 119 7.40 2.12 4.53
N LYS A 120 7.65 3.32 5.07
CA LYS A 120 8.90 3.63 5.78
C LYS A 120 9.10 2.72 6.99
N TRP A 121 8.04 2.35 7.70
CA TRP A 121 8.10 1.40 8.81
C TRP A 121 8.39 -0.02 8.32
N LEU A 122 7.67 -0.51 7.31
CA LEU A 122 7.88 -1.84 6.71
C LEU A 122 9.31 -2.03 6.19
N ARG A 123 9.90 -0.98 5.59
CA ARG A 123 11.27 -1.01 5.08
C ARG A 123 12.35 -1.08 6.17
N LYS A 124 12.00 -0.88 7.44
CA LYS A 124 12.92 -1.06 8.58
C LYS A 124 12.94 -2.50 9.10
N ASP A 125 12.11 -3.38 8.55
CA ASP A 125 12.09 -4.77 8.95
C ASP A 125 13.44 -5.44 8.69
N LEU A 126 13.96 -6.15 9.70
CA LEU A 126 15.30 -6.76 9.66
C LEU A 126 15.46 -7.77 8.52
N ARG A 127 14.37 -8.39 8.06
CA ARG A 127 14.38 -9.33 6.94
C ARG A 127 14.86 -8.67 5.65
N LEU A 128 14.65 -7.37 5.48
CA LEU A 128 15.15 -6.61 4.32
C LEU A 128 16.61 -6.15 4.49
N ALA A 129 17.14 -6.15 5.71
CA ALA A 129 18.51 -5.71 6.00
C ALA A 129 19.55 -6.84 5.91
N GLN A 130 19.13 -8.10 6.04
CA GLN A 130 20.02 -9.27 6.13
C GLN A 130 20.35 -9.92 4.77
N SER A 131 20.24 -9.15 3.69
CA SER A 131 20.25 -9.71 2.34
C SER A 131 21.25 -9.03 1.44
#